data_AF-A0A843BKJ4-F1
#
_entry.id   AF-A0A843BKJ4-F1
#
_cell.length_a   1.000
_cell.length_b   1.000
_cell.length_c   1.000
_cell.angle_alpha   90.00
_cell.angle_beta   90.00
_cell.angle_gamma   90.00
#
_symmetry.space_group_name_H-M   'P 1'
#
loop_
_entity.id
_entity.type
_entity.pdbx_description
1 polymer ?
#
loop_
_entity_poly.entity_id
_entity_poly.type
_entity_poly.pdbx_seq_one_letter_code
_entity_poly.pdbx_strand_id
1 'polypeptide(L)'
;MTVKKAIKILDWWMNQKKEAVNKLKIEWDFQNDSHGVGRILLDVEQTIISNLETIRKELVPNCKHPKKMRDKTANGQVYCMNCNFDLE
;
A
#
# COMPACT_ATOMS: atom_id res chain seq x y z
N MET A 1 -8.02 12.00 9.85
CA MET A 1 -7.51 11.22 8.70
C MET A 1 -8.11 9.84 8.80
N THR A 2 -8.76 9.33 7.76
CA THR A 2 -9.48 8.07 7.86
C THR A 2 -8.67 6.91 7.29
N VAL A 3 -8.95 5.69 7.74
CA VAL A 3 -8.24 4.47 7.29
C VAL A 3 -8.33 4.32 5.77
N LYS A 4 -9.48 4.65 5.17
CA LYS A 4 -9.69 4.63 3.71
C LYS A 4 -8.76 5.60 2.97
N LYS A 5 -8.53 6.81 3.50
CA LYS A 5 -7.59 7.77 2.89
C LYS A 5 -6.15 7.29 3.01
N ALA A 6 -5.76 6.70 4.14
CA ALA A 6 -4.43 6.15 4.33
C ALA A 6 -4.13 5.00 3.35
N ILE A 7 -5.08 4.08 3.16
CA ILE A 7 -4.96 2.98 2.19
C ILE A 7 -4.81 3.52 0.76
N LYS A 8 -5.55 4.55 0.37
CA LYS A 8 -5.40 5.15 -0.96
C LYS A 8 -4.01 5.73 -1.20
N ILE A 9 -3.43 6.41 -0.21
CA ILE A 9 -2.07 6.95 -0.30
C ILE A 9 -1.05 5.80 -0.40
N LEU A 10 -1.26 4.74 0.39
CA LEU A 10 -0.41 3.55 0.37
C LEU A 10 -0.45 2.84 -0.99
N ASP A 11 -1.65 2.66 -1.56
CA ASP A 11 -1.87 2.04 -2.87
C ASP A 11 -1.20 2.87 -3.98
N TRP A 12 -1.34 4.19 -3.93
CA TRP A 12 -0.65 5.09 -4.85
C TRP A 12 0.87 4.94 -4.75
N TRP A 13 1.42 4.93 -3.53
CA TRP A 13 2.87 4.81 -3.32
C TRP A 13 3.42 3.46 -3.78
N MET A 14 2.69 2.37 -3.51
CA MET A 14 3.04 1.04 -4.01
C MET A 14 3.08 1.00 -5.54
N ASN A 15 2.14 1.66 -6.22
CA ASN A 15 2.15 1.74 -7.69
C ASN A 15 3.36 2.52 -8.20
N GLN A 16 3.67 3.67 -7.60
CA GLN A 16 4.88 4.44 -7.96
C GLN A 16 6.16 3.61 -7.80
N LYS A 17 6.24 2.81 -6.73
CA LYS A 17 7.37 1.91 -6.48
C LYS A 17 7.48 0.79 -7.52
N LYS A 18 6.35 0.18 -7.90
CA LYS A 18 6.29 -0.85 -8.95
C LYS A 18 6.68 -0.27 -10.33
N GLU A 19 6.25 0.95 -10.63
CA GLU A 19 6.63 1.67 -11.85
C GLU A 19 8.15 1.95 -11.87
N ALA A 20 8.73 2.42 -10.77
CA ALA A 20 10.17 2.65 -10.66
C ALA A 20 10.98 1.37 -10.88
N VAL A 21 10.55 0.24 -10.31
CA VAL A 21 11.17 -1.09 -10.54
C VAL A 21 11.10 -1.47 -12.01
N ASN A 22 9.94 -1.31 -12.66
CA ASN A 22 9.80 -1.65 -14.07
C ASN A 22 10.66 -0.75 -14.95
N LYS A 23 10.71 0.55 -14.65
CA LYS A 23 11.58 1.51 -15.34
C LYS A 23 13.04 1.12 -15.22
N LEU A 24 13.51 0.82 -14.00
CA LEU A 24 14.89 0.36 -13.76
C LEU A 24 15.20 -0.92 -14.55
N LYS A 25 14.28 -1.89 -14.59
CA LYS A 25 14.43 -3.12 -15.38
C LYS A 25 14.61 -2.89 -16.87
N ILE A 26 13.98 -1.85 -17.42
CA ILE A 26 14.00 -1.53 -18.85
C ILE A 26 15.22 -0.67 -19.20
N GLU A 27 15.52 0.32 -18.37
CA GLU A 27 16.51 1.37 -18.69
C GLU A 27 17.93 1.03 -18.22
N TRP A 28 18.08 0.16 -17.22
CA TRP A 28 19.39 -0.20 -16.70
C TRP A 28 20.00 -1.38 -17.46
N ASP A 29 21.25 -1.24 -17.86
CA ASP A 29 22.01 -2.31 -18.49
C ASP A 29 22.57 -3.27 -17.44
N PHE A 30 21.74 -4.24 -17.04
CA PHE A 30 22.13 -5.27 -16.07
C PHE A 30 23.23 -6.20 -16.57
N GLN A 31 23.45 -6.32 -17.89
CA GLN A 31 24.50 -7.17 -18.43
C GLN A 31 25.89 -6.57 -18.16
N ASN A 32 25.98 -5.24 -18.16
CA ASN A 32 27.22 -4.49 -17.93
C ASN A 32 27.33 -3.92 -16.51
N ASP A 33 26.46 -4.32 -15.58
CA ASP A 33 26.47 -3.88 -14.19
C ASP A 33 27.53 -4.61 -13.35
N SER A 34 28.80 -4.27 -13.58
CA SER A 34 29.97 -4.90 -12.95
C SER A 34 29.99 -4.82 -11.42
N HIS A 35 29.27 -3.87 -10.84
CA HIS A 35 29.18 -3.66 -9.39
C HIS A 35 27.86 -4.15 -8.80
N GLY A 36 26.94 -4.66 -9.63
CA GLY A 36 25.64 -5.17 -9.20
C GLY A 36 24.72 -4.11 -8.60
N VAL A 37 24.94 -2.83 -8.90
CA VAL A 37 24.21 -1.69 -8.32
C VAL A 37 22.74 -1.76 -8.69
N GLY A 38 22.41 -2.06 -9.95
CA GLY A 38 21.05 -2.22 -10.41
C GLY A 38 20.35 -3.37 -9.69
N ARG A 39 21.05 -4.47 -9.42
CA ARG A 39 20.50 -5.60 -8.67
C ARG A 39 20.20 -5.24 -7.22
N ILE A 40 21.13 -4.57 -6.54
CA ILE A 40 20.92 -4.08 -5.16
C ILE A 40 19.72 -3.14 -5.10
N LEU A 41 19.60 -2.21 -6.05
CA LEU A 41 18.46 -1.30 -6.13
C LEU A 41 17.14 -2.05 -6.33
N LEU A 42 17.11 -3.06 -7.21
CA LEU A 42 15.93 -3.91 -7.41
C LEU A 42 15.54 -4.66 -6.13
N ASP A 43 16.50 -5.23 -5.42
CA ASP A 43 16.25 -6.00 -4.20
C ASP A 43 15.72 -5.11 -3.07
N VAL A 44 16.29 -3.89 -2.93
CA VAL A 44 15.80 -2.88 -1.98
C VAL A 44 14.38 -2.46 -2.31
N GLU A 45 14.08 -2.13 -3.57
CA GLU A 45 12.74 -1.71 -3.96
C GLU A 45 11.70 -2.83 -3.82
N GLN A 46 12.07 -4.08 -4.10
CA GLN A 46 11.21 -5.24 -3.86
C GLN A 46 10.91 -5.44 -2.37
N THR A 47 11.92 -5.25 -1.51
CA THR A 47 11.75 -5.31 -0.06
C THR A 47 10.80 -4.21 0.42
N ILE A 48 10.94 -2.99 -0.09
CA ILE A 48 10.04 -1.87 0.21
C ILE A 48 8.60 -2.21 -0.22
N ILE A 49 8.40 -2.71 -1.45
CA ILE A 49 7.07 -3.09 -1.94
C ILE A 49 6.45 -4.17 -1.04
N SER A 50 7.21 -5.18 -0.65
CA SER A 50 6.75 -6.26 0.24
C SER A 50 6.33 -5.74 1.62
N ASN A 51 7.11 -4.80 2.17
CA ASN A 51 6.77 -4.14 3.44
C ASN A 51 5.48 -3.32 3.32
N LEU A 52 5.31 -2.57 2.23
CA LEU A 52 4.08 -1.81 1.98
C LEU A 52 2.86 -2.72 1.82
N GLU A 53 3.00 -3.84 1.13
CA GLU A 53 1.95 -4.86 0.99
C GLU A 53 1.56 -5.47 2.34
N THR A 54 2.54 -5.68 3.22
CA THR A 54 2.31 -6.17 4.58
C THR A 54 1.56 -5.15 5.43
N ILE A 55 2.00 -3.88 5.42
CA ILE A 55 1.31 -2.78 6.11
C ILE A 55 -0.12 -2.64 5.60
N ARG A 56 -0.32 -2.76 4.27
CA ARG A 56 -1.65 -2.68 3.67
C ARG A 56 -2.58 -3.78 4.20
N LYS A 57 -2.09 -5.01 4.36
CA LYS A 57 -2.89 -6.12 4.90
C LYS A 57 -3.36 -5.85 6.32
N GLU A 58 -2.52 -5.22 7.15
CA GLU A 58 -2.90 -4.82 8.51
C GLU A 58 -3.92 -3.67 8.52
N LEU A 59 -3.83 -2.76 7.55
CA LEU A 59 -4.75 -1.62 7.43
C LEU A 59 -6.08 -1.96 6.76
N VAL A 60 -6.15 -3.03 5.96
CA VAL A 60 -7.38 -3.49 5.32
C VAL A 60 -8.00 -4.59 6.18
N PRO A 61 -8.93 -4.23 7.08
CA PRO A 61 -9.48 -5.20 8.01
C PRO A 61 -10.30 -6.25 7.27
N ASN A 62 -10.08 -7.53 7.59
CA ASN A 62 -11.00 -8.61 7.22
C ASN A 62 -12.24 -8.55 8.14
N CYS A 63 -13.06 -7.51 7.98
CA CYS A 63 -14.24 -7.27 8.79
C CYS A 63 -15.51 -7.39 7.94
N LYS A 64 -16.52 -8.12 8.43
CA LYS A 64 -17.83 -8.24 7.76
C LYS A 64 -18.71 -6.98 7.92
N HIS A 65 -18.27 -6.01 8.72
CA HIS A 65 -18.99 -4.77 9.03
C HIS A 65 -20.47 -4.98 9.39
N PRO A 66 -20.80 -5.80 10.41
CA PRO A 66 -22.18 -6.04 10.80
C PRO A 66 -22.87 -4.73 11.19
N LYS A 67 -24.17 -4.57 10.88
CA LYS A 67 -24.91 -3.30 11.08
C LYS A 67 -24.77 -2.73 12.50
N LYS A 68 -24.74 -3.60 13.51
CA LYS A 68 -24.56 -3.22 14.94
C LYS A 68 -23.19 -2.60 15.28
N MET A 69 -22.19 -2.83 14.43
CA MET A 69 -20.84 -2.26 14.59
C MET A 69 -20.62 -1.08 13.64
N ARG A 70 -21.69 -0.47 13.11
CA ARG A 70 -21.63 0.72 12.27
C ARG A 70 -22.08 1.93 13.09
N ASP A 71 -21.38 3.02 12.93
CA ASP A 71 -21.72 4.30 13.57
C ASP A 71 -21.47 5.45 12.58
N LYS A 72 -21.90 6.67 12.94
CA LYS A 72 -21.75 7.87 12.12
C LYS A 72 -20.91 8.92 12.83
N THR A 73 -19.95 9.49 12.12
CA THR A 73 -19.26 10.69 12.56
C THR A 73 -20.20 11.91 12.50
N ALA A 74 -19.80 13.03 13.12
CA ALA A 74 -20.61 14.27 13.17
C ALA A 74 -20.99 14.84 11.78
N ASN A 75 -20.23 14.53 10.73
CA ASN A 75 -20.50 14.91 9.34
C ASN A 75 -21.31 13.84 8.56
N GLY A 76 -21.84 12.81 9.22
CA GLY A 76 -22.69 11.79 8.61
C GLY A 76 -21.95 10.64 7.92
N GLN A 77 -20.63 10.64 7.86
CA GLN A 77 -19.83 9.55 7.31
C GLN A 77 -19.99 8.28 8.18
N VAL A 78 -20.44 7.19 7.56
CA VAL A 78 -20.59 5.90 8.25
C VAL A 78 -19.22 5.25 8.39
N TYR A 79 -18.94 4.65 9.54
CA TYR A 79 -17.72 3.89 9.78
C TYR A 79 -18.02 2.64 10.61
N CYS A 80 -17.13 1.65 10.56
CA CYS A 80 -17.24 0.46 11.37
C CYS A 80 -16.45 0.63 12.67
N MET A 81 -17.12 0.62 13.82
CA MET A 81 -16.47 0.72 15.15
C MET A 81 -15.54 -0.46 15.46
N ASN A 82 -15.73 -1.62 14.82
CA ASN A 82 -14.88 -2.79 15.05
C ASN A 82 -13.50 -2.71 14.40
N CYS A 83 -13.39 -1.99 13.28
CA CYS A 83 -12.17 -1.96 12.48
C CYS A 83 -11.80 -0.55 12.00
N ASN A 84 -12.51 0.45 12.49
CA ASN A 84 -12.34 1.88 12.19
C ASN A 84 -12.35 2.21 10.69
N PHE A 85 -12.96 1.34 9.88
CA PHE A 85 -13.01 1.50 8.43
C PHE A 85 -14.20 2.37 8.03
N ASP A 86 -13.96 3.37 7.18
CA ASP A 86 -15.03 4.17 6.59
C ASP A 86 -15.87 3.32 5.64
N LEU A 87 -17.18 3.30 5.84
CA LEU A 87 -18.15 2.60 5.01
C LEU A 87 -18.77 3.56 3.99
N GLU A 88 -19.15 3.06 2.81
CA GLU A 88 -19.91 3.82 1.81
C GLU A 88 -21.40 3.92 2.16
#